data_AF-A0A8K0P786-F1
#
_entry.id   AF-A0A8K0P786-F1
#
_cell.length_a   1.000
_cell.length_b   1.000
_cell.length_c   1.000
_cell.angle_alpha   90.00
_cell.angle_beta   90.00
_cell.angle_gamma   90.00
#
_symmetry.space_group_name_H-M   'P 1'
#
loop_
_entity.id
_entity.type
_entity.pdbx_description
1 polymer ?
#
loop_
_entity_poly.entity_id
_entity_poly.type
_entity_poly.pdbx_seq_one_letter_code
_entity_poly.pdbx_strand_id
1 'polypeptide(L)'
;MQPWLMTSISNPPLDSPEERYNARHRQARSCVERCIGVWKAWFRCLRKDRTLHYSPERAGILICACAILHNMALYYQVPHLAIAADEFLNDEENEAHLPMDGVATRRRVVAQHFA
;
A
#
# COMPACT_ATOMS: atom_id res chain seq x y z
N MET A 1 11.19 10.11 7.26
CA MET A 1 10.77 8.75 6.85
C MET A 1 11.43 7.79 7.80
N GLN A 2 10.75 6.70 8.13
CA GLN A 2 11.30 5.73 9.05
C GLN A 2 12.30 4.83 8.31
N PRO A 3 13.45 4.48 8.92
CA PRO A 3 14.60 3.89 8.21
C PRO A 3 14.33 2.52 7.58
N TRP A 4 13.19 1.89 7.89
CA TRP A 4 12.79 0.58 7.35
C TRP A 4 11.95 0.65 6.07
N LEU A 5 11.57 1.83 5.59
CA LEU A 5 10.72 1.94 4.42
C LEU A 5 11.51 1.73 3.12
N MET A 6 11.04 0.82 2.27
CA MET A 6 11.53 0.65 0.90
C MET A 6 11.01 1.79 0.03
N THR A 7 11.92 2.56 -0.56
CA THR A 7 11.57 3.71 -1.42
C THR A 7 12.09 3.51 -2.84
N SER A 8 11.44 4.15 -3.81
CA SER A 8 11.92 4.23 -5.19
C SER A 8 13.29 4.89 -5.26
N ILE A 9 14.07 4.50 -6.27
CA ILE A 9 15.37 5.08 -6.58
C ILE A 9 15.15 6.22 -7.59
N SER A 10 15.63 7.42 -7.27
CA SER A 10 15.50 8.56 -8.17
C SER A 10 16.47 8.43 -9.35
N ASN A 11 15.99 8.68 -10.55
CA ASN A 11 16.78 8.71 -11.79
C ASN A 11 17.68 7.47 -12.00
N PRO A 12 17.12 6.24 -12.00
CA PRO A 12 17.91 5.05 -12.29
C PRO A 12 18.39 5.09 -13.75
N PRO A 13 19.60 4.60 -14.06
CA PRO A 13 20.02 4.40 -15.45
C PRO A 13 19.05 3.45 -16.18
N LEU A 14 18.90 3.64 -17.50
CA LEU A 14 18.13 2.71 -18.32
C LEU A 14 18.75 1.31 -18.29
N ASP A 15 17.88 0.30 -18.28
CA ASP A 15 18.20 -1.14 -18.22
C ASP A 15 19.02 -1.53 -16.98
N SER A 16 18.96 -0.71 -15.91
CA SER A 16 19.68 -0.98 -14.67
C SER A 16 18.90 -1.92 -13.72
N PRO A 17 19.60 -2.62 -12.81
CA PRO A 17 19.00 -3.24 -11.63
C PRO A 17 18.03 -2.34 -10.87
N GLU A 18 18.36 -1.06 -10.75
CA GLU A 18 17.58 -0.05 -10.05
C GLU A 18 16.26 0.27 -10.76
N GLU A 19 16.27 0.32 -12.11
CA GLU A 19 15.06 0.51 -12.90
C GLU A 19 14.12 -0.69 -12.76
N ARG A 20 14.65 -1.91 -12.86
CA ARG A 20 13.88 -3.15 -12.65
C ARG A 20 13.28 -3.21 -11.25
N TYR A 21 14.05 -2.81 -10.24
CA TYR A 21 13.56 -2.67 -8.87
C TYR A 21 12.42 -1.66 -8.79
N ASN A 22 12.56 -0.47 -9.37
CA ASN A 22 11.52 0.55 -9.37
C ASN A 22 10.23 0.07 -10.05
N ALA A 23 10.35 -0.65 -11.17
CA ALA A 23 9.21 -1.24 -11.86
C ALA A 23 8.44 -2.23 -10.97
N ARG A 24 9.15 -3.15 -10.30
CA ARG A 24 8.53 -4.10 -9.35
C ARG A 24 7.99 -3.40 -8.10
N HIS A 25 8.71 -2.42 -7.57
CA HIS A 25 8.29 -1.64 -6.41
C HIS A 25 6.98 -0.90 -6.70
N ARG A 26 6.88 -0.25 -7.87
CA ARG A 26 5.64 0.40 -8.34
C ARG A 26 4.49 -0.60 -8.49
N GLN A 27 4.75 -1.75 -9.09
CA GLN A 27 3.74 -2.80 -9.26
C GLN A 27 3.20 -3.30 -7.91
N ALA A 28 4.10 -3.58 -6.95
CA ALA A 28 3.73 -4.01 -5.61
C ALA A 28 2.90 -2.92 -4.89
N ARG A 29 3.37 -1.67 -4.94
CA ARG A 29 2.68 -0.52 -4.34
C ARG A 29 1.27 -0.33 -4.92
N SER A 30 1.14 -0.35 -6.24
CA SER A 30 -0.17 -0.24 -6.93
C SER A 30 -1.13 -1.38 -6.57
N CYS A 31 -0.64 -2.60 -6.36
CA CYS A 31 -1.47 -3.72 -5.90
C CYS A 31 -2.04 -3.46 -4.50
N VAL A 32 -1.17 -3.06 -3.57
CA VAL A 32 -1.55 -2.78 -2.18
C VAL A 32 -2.51 -1.58 -2.09
N GLU A 33 -2.22 -0.50 -2.80
CA GLU A 33 -3.06 0.71 -2.83
C GLU A 33 -4.46 0.42 -3.37
N ARG A 34 -4.57 -0.33 -4.47
CA ARG A 34 -5.88 -0.73 -5.01
C ARG A 34 -6.65 -1.61 -4.03
N CYS A 35 -5.97 -2.56 -3.37
CA CYS A 35 -6.59 -3.40 -2.35
C CYS A 35 -7.13 -2.57 -1.18
N ILE A 36 -6.33 -1.65 -0.66
CA ILE A 36 -6.72 -0.73 0.43
C ILE A 36 -7.89 0.16 -0.02
N GLY A 37 -7.88 0.66 -1.26
CA GLY A 37 -8.98 1.44 -1.82
C GLY A 37 -10.31 0.68 -1.82
N VAL A 38 -10.30 -0.57 -2.29
CA VAL A 38 -11.47 -1.47 -2.24
C VAL A 38 -11.93 -1.67 -0.79
N TRP A 39 -11.00 -1.95 0.13
CA TRP A 39 -11.34 -2.15 1.53
C TRP A 39 -11.91 -0.90 2.19
N LYS A 40 -11.37 0.29 1.94
CA LYS A 40 -11.91 1.56 2.44
C LYS A 40 -13.32 1.84 1.91
N ALA A 41 -13.59 1.49 0.64
CA ALA A 41 -14.92 1.61 0.08
C ALA A 41 -15.90 0.67 0.80
N TRP A 42 -15.52 -0.59 0.95
CA TRP A 42 -16.41 -1.60 1.49
C TRP A 42 -16.59 -1.52 3.02
N PHE A 43 -15.52 -1.21 3.74
CA PHE A 43 -15.48 -1.11 5.19
C PHE A 43 -15.27 0.33 5.63
N ARG A 44 -16.37 1.02 5.93
CA ARG A 44 -16.34 2.41 6.45
C ARG A 44 -15.49 2.56 7.71
N CYS A 45 -15.29 1.51 8.49
CA CYS A 45 -14.40 1.54 9.65
C CYS A 45 -12.93 1.80 9.29
N LEU A 46 -12.52 1.66 8.03
CA LEU A 46 -11.15 1.90 7.56
C LEU A 46 -10.94 3.30 6.93
N ARG A 47 -12.01 4.09 6.76
CA ARG A 47 -11.91 5.42 6.14
C ARG A 47 -11.26 6.43 7.10
N LYS A 48 -10.56 7.43 6.53
CA LYS A 48 -9.76 8.43 7.25
C LYS A 48 -10.61 9.47 8.01
N ASP A 49 -11.84 9.72 7.58
CA ASP A 49 -12.86 10.45 8.35
C ASP A 49 -13.11 9.82 9.72
N ARG A 50 -12.80 8.53 9.83
CA ARG A 50 -12.77 7.74 11.06
C ARG A 50 -11.36 7.23 11.32
N THR A 51 -10.36 8.13 11.35
CA THR A 51 -9.01 7.81 11.87
C THR A 51 -9.17 6.80 12.98
N LEU A 52 -8.63 5.60 12.80
CA LEU A 52 -8.91 4.46 13.68
C LEU A 52 -8.46 4.88 15.09
N HIS A 53 -9.39 5.36 15.92
CA HIS A 53 -9.15 5.82 17.29
C HIS A 53 -8.98 4.61 18.23
N TYR A 54 -8.21 3.64 17.75
CA TYR A 54 -8.00 2.34 18.35
C TYR A 54 -6.50 2.19 18.60
N SER A 55 -6.16 1.48 19.68
CA SER A 55 -4.75 1.10 19.89
C SER A 55 -4.26 0.26 18.70
N PRO A 56 -2.94 0.24 18.43
CA PRO A 56 -2.38 -0.56 17.32
C PRO A 56 -2.81 -2.03 17.34
N GLU A 57 -2.96 -2.62 18.53
CA GLU A 57 -3.41 -4.01 18.71
C GLU A 57 -4.87 -4.17 18.24
N ARG A 58 -5.75 -3.23 18.60
CA ARG A 58 -7.15 -3.24 18.17
C ARG A 58 -7.30 -2.93 16.69
N ALA A 59 -6.49 -2.01 16.17
CA ALA A 59 -6.40 -1.73 14.74
C ALA A 59 -6.02 -3.00 13.96
N GLY A 60 -5.02 -3.76 14.42
CA GLY A 60 -4.63 -5.04 13.81
C GLY A 60 -5.78 -6.04 13.73
N ILE A 61 -6.56 -6.18 14.81
CA ILE A 61 -7.73 -7.07 14.83
C ILE A 61 -8.79 -6.63 13.81
N LEU A 62 -9.07 -5.33 13.72
CA LEU A 62 -10.04 -4.79 12.75
C LEU A 62 -9.60 -5.07 11.31
N ILE A 63 -8.32 -4.88 11.01
CA ILE A 63 -7.75 -5.18 9.69
C ILE A 63 -7.87 -6.67 9.36
N CYS A 64 -7.56 -7.57 10.31
CA CYS A 64 -7.73 -9.01 10.13
C CYS A 64 -9.20 -9.39 9.89
N ALA A 65 -10.13 -8.81 10.64
CA ALA A 65 -11.56 -9.06 10.45
C ALA A 65 -12.02 -8.60 9.05
N CYS A 66 -11.59 -7.43 8.58
CA CYS A 66 -11.89 -6.94 7.24
C CYS A 66 -11.34 -7.89 6.16
N ALA A 67 -10.13 -8.43 6.33
CA ALA A 67 -9.54 -9.39 5.40
C ALA A 67 -10.35 -10.69 5.32
N ILE A 68 -10.77 -11.24 6.47
CA ILE A 68 -11.60 -12.46 6.53
C ILE A 68 -12.93 -12.22 5.83
N LEU A 69 -13.62 -11.12 6.14
CA LEU A 69 -14.91 -10.77 5.55
C LEU A 69 -14.80 -10.53 4.03
N HIS A 70 -13.71 -9.91 3.58
CA HIS A 70 -13.41 -9.74 2.16
C HIS A 70 -13.27 -11.08 1.44
N ASN A 71 -12.48 -11.99 1.99
CA ASN A 71 -12.31 -13.33 1.41
C ASN A 71 -13.64 -14.10 1.37
N MET A 72 -14.46 -14.00 2.41
CA MET A 72 -15.79 -14.61 2.43
C MET A 72 -16.68 -14.05 1.33
N ALA A 73 -16.72 -12.74 1.13
CA ALA A 73 -17.54 -12.17 0.05
C ALA A 73 -17.05 -12.52 -1.34
N LEU A 74 -15.74 -12.60 -1.56
CA LEU A 74 -15.21 -13.11 -2.83
C LEU A 74 -15.67 -14.55 -3.08
N TYR A 75 -15.59 -15.40 -2.04
CA TYR A 75 -16.03 -16.80 -2.11
C TYR A 75 -17.53 -16.94 -2.42
N TYR A 76 -18.36 -16.16 -1.73
CA TYR A 76 -19.82 -16.17 -1.94
C TYR A 76 -20.30 -15.27 -3.08
N GLN A 77 -19.38 -14.67 -3.85
CA GLN A 77 -19.66 -13.75 -4.95
C GLN A 77 -20.63 -12.63 -4.57
N VAL A 78 -20.51 -12.13 -3.33
CA VAL A 78 -21.34 -11.03 -2.85
C VAL A 78 -21.03 -9.81 -3.71
N PRO A 79 -22.05 -9.22 -4.38
CA PRO A 79 -21.84 -8.01 -5.16
C PRO A 79 -21.22 -6.95 -4.27
N HIS A 80 -20.06 -6.44 -4.68
CA HIS A 80 -19.49 -5.28 -4.01
C HIS A 80 -20.54 -4.18 -4.11
N LEU A 81 -20.94 -3.59 -2.97
CA LEU A 81 -21.78 -2.40 -2.97
C LEU A 81 -21.07 -1.41 -3.88
N ALA A 82 -21.66 -1.14 -5.04
CA ALA A 82 -21.14 -0.17 -5.99
C ALA A 82 -21.26 1.21 -5.35
N ILE A 83 -20.33 1.53 -4.46
CA ILE A 83 -20.06 2.90 -4.10
C ILE A 83 -19.51 3.47 -5.39
N ALA A 84 -20.26 4.39 -5.99
CA ALA A 84 -19.86 5.11 -7.18
C ALA A 84 -18.38 5.48 -7.03
N ALA A 85 -17.60 5.21 -8.08
CA ALA A 85 -16.17 5.50 -8.15
C ALA A 85 -15.81 6.99 -7.99
N ASP A 86 -16.75 7.80 -7.53
CA ASP A 86 -16.71 9.25 -7.35
C ASP A 86 -16.32 9.65 -5.91
N GLU A 87 -16.32 8.70 -4.96
CA GLU A 87 -15.86 8.92 -3.58
C GLU A 87 -14.47 8.31 -3.28
N PHE A 88 -13.68 7.99 -4.31
CA PHE A 88 -12.24 7.91 -4.13
C PHE A 88 -11.73 9.32 -3.88
N LEU A 89 -11.88 9.76 -2.62
CA LEU A 89 -11.20 10.92 -2.10
C LEU A 89 -9.78 10.87 -2.64
N ASN A 90 -9.39 11.93 -3.37
CA ASN A 90 -8.00 12.30 -3.51
C ASN A 90 -7.46 12.40 -2.08
N ASP A 91 -7.01 11.27 -1.54
CA ASP A 91 -6.02 11.23 -0.50
C ASP A 91 -4.80 11.83 -1.21
N GLU A 92 -4.72 13.17 -1.26
CA GLU A 92 -3.48 13.86 -1.57
C GLU A 92 -2.48 13.32 -0.55
N GLU A 93 -1.74 12.30 -0.98
CA GLU A 93 -0.56 11.84 -0.28
C GLU A 93 0.37 13.04 -0.30
N ASN A 94 0.36 13.78 0.81
CA ASN A 94 1.35 14.81 1.04
C ASN A 94 2.70 14.12 1.04
N GLU A 95 3.36 14.12 -0.11
CA GLU A 95 4.65 13.49 -0.36
C GLU A 95 5.69 14.36 0.35
N ALA A 96 5.72 14.25 1.68
CA ALA A 96 6.72 14.89 2.50
C ALA A 96 8.08 14.35 2.03
N HIS A 97 8.87 15.25 1.44
CA HIS A 97 10.24 14.96 1.06
C HIS A 97 11.02 14.65 2.34
N LEU A 98 11.40 13.38 2.51
CA LEU A 98 11.85 12.85 3.78
C LEU A 98 13.20 12.11 3.63
N PRO A 99 14.03 12.07 4.68
CA PRO A 99 15.43 11.67 4.55
C PRO A 99 15.61 10.16 4.26
N MET A 100 16.66 9.84 3.51
CA MET A 100 16.95 8.54 2.89
C MET A 100 18.00 7.74 3.67
N ASP A 101 17.57 6.81 4.53
CA ASP A 101 18.49 5.88 5.24
C ASP A 101 18.13 4.37 5.06
N GLY A 102 16.99 4.04 4.43
CA GLY A 102 16.67 2.68 3.96
C GLY A 102 17.53 2.19 2.77
N VAL A 103 18.56 2.95 2.43
CA VAL A 103 19.39 2.80 1.23
C VAL A 103 20.23 1.52 1.29
N ALA A 104 20.77 1.15 2.46
CA ALA A 104 21.65 -0.01 2.59
C ALA A 104 20.88 -1.33 2.33
N THR A 105 19.72 -1.50 2.97
CA THR A 105 18.85 -2.67 2.74
C THR A 105 18.36 -2.71 1.30
N ARG A 106 17.95 -1.56 0.75
CA ARG A 106 17.53 -1.47 -0.65
C ARG A 106 18.65 -1.85 -1.61
N ARG A 107 19.85 -1.29 -1.46
CA ARG A 107 21.01 -1.59 -2.31
C ARG A 107 21.32 -3.09 -2.30
N ARG A 108 21.25 -3.72 -1.13
CA ARG A 108 21.42 -5.18 -1.00
C ARG A 108 20.35 -5.94 -1.78
N VAL A 109 19.07 -5.58 -1.63
CA VAL A 109 17.95 -6.23 -2.35
C VAL A 109 18.09 -6.06 -3.87
N VAL A 110 18.43 -4.86 -4.34
CA VAL A 110 18.66 -4.57 -5.76
C VAL A 110 19.80 -5.44 -6.30
N ALA A 111 20.95 -5.44 -5.62
CA ALA A 111 22.10 -6.23 -6.05
C ALA A 111 21.84 -7.75 -6.04
N GLN A 112 21.05 -8.26 -5.08
CA GLN A 112 20.80 -9.70 -4.92
C GLN A 112 19.71 -10.25 -5.86
N HIS A 113 18.69 -9.46 -6.16
CA HIS A 113 17.47 -9.96 -6.82
C HIS A 113 17.17 -9.31 -8.18
N PHE A 114 17.88 -8.24 -8.52
CA PHE A 114 17.64 -7.45 -9.71
C PHE A 114 18.94 -7.25 -10.50
N ALA A 115 19.93 -8.15 -10.41
CA ALA A 115 21.14 -8.13 -11.24
C ALA A 115 20.86 -8.55 -12.68
#